data_AF-A0AAD5SDF1-F1
#
_entry.id   AF-A0AAD5SDF1-F1
#
_cell.length_a   1.000
_cell.length_b   1.000
_cell.length_c   1.000
_cell.angle_alpha   90.00
_cell.angle_beta   90.00
_cell.angle_gamma   90.00
#
_symmetry.space_group_name_H-M   'P 1'
#
loop_
_entity.id
_entity.type
_entity.pdbx_description
1 polymer ?
#
loop_
_entity_poly.entity_id
_entity_poly.type
_entity_poly.pdbx_seq_one_letter_code
_entity_poly.pdbx_strand_id
1 'polypeptide(L)'
;MPEGGRGAYAHPASVAPPIITIRDDDPEDTLVDDEEALLLPTDNTSTPRRRRKLSFRGLSRKFGNCSHQLIKRTGEALKPIFTRSTLKATIAYLIATLATILDHPHKELGGVSYLVAVAILFFHPSRTVGAMVEALLCCVVGLTVGFIVAQGTLVLVEYYDDVKGNIMEAQVIALATLCIETFILAHIRAKWGNTRPAIATGCTLTHLLSFMCFTQMSNPKALPLSLCCCIFWPVTAASTLRNDVSQTLLHLRSFFNSLSNTLSLNGDLPEHTPIQSTLSPANEALPYAESIASHHDELQKLVKDHQATLLHMETARYEVIFEPTTSMFTHRGDHDRIFQSVERLTQHLGGLKSSIFQIDDRLASDPSNTALSDFMDKMAPSLRRLITTTKQALALLRHVFDSHNPAGASTSAAYIVSVTGVLVESLAVAVSEFEEEMKGVLVGIYEKVEEDLFLVFFFCYAMVEVSKE
;
A
#
# COMPACT_ATOMS: atom_id res chain seq x y z
N MET A 1 -57.91 32.63 -2.65
CA MET A 1 -58.48 31.33 -2.22
C MET A 1 -58.97 30.62 -3.47
N PRO A 2 -58.76 29.30 -3.67
CA PRO A 2 -58.13 28.28 -2.81
C PRO A 2 -56.68 27.97 -3.27
N GLU A 3 -55.71 27.71 -2.39
CA GLU A 3 -55.39 26.48 -1.63
C GLU A 3 -54.75 25.33 -2.43
N GLY A 4 -53.61 24.85 -1.92
CA GLY A 4 -53.23 23.44 -2.02
C GLY A 4 -51.85 23.15 -2.63
N GLY A 5 -50.89 22.74 -1.79
CA GLY A 5 -49.79 21.89 -2.25
C GLY A 5 -48.36 22.30 -1.89
N ARG A 6 -48.05 22.57 -0.61
CA ARG A 6 -46.65 22.49 -0.14
C ARG A 6 -46.33 21.02 0.17
N GLY A 7 -45.59 20.38 -0.72
CA GLY A 7 -44.97 19.07 -0.47
C GLY A 7 -43.86 19.22 0.57
N ALA A 8 -44.02 18.54 1.70
CA ALA A 8 -42.99 18.37 2.71
C ALA A 8 -41.96 17.35 2.18
N TYR A 9 -40.72 17.78 1.99
CA TYR A 9 -39.60 16.88 1.80
C TYR A 9 -39.24 16.26 3.15
N ALA A 10 -39.60 14.99 3.32
CA ALA A 10 -39.13 14.17 4.43
C ALA A 10 -37.63 13.90 4.26
N HIS A 11 -36.83 14.37 5.21
CA HIS A 11 -35.43 13.96 5.35
C HIS A 11 -35.38 12.45 5.65
N PRO A 12 -34.56 11.65 4.94
CA PRO A 12 -34.31 10.28 5.34
C PRO A 12 -33.55 10.28 6.67
N ALA A 13 -34.04 9.46 7.61
CA ALA A 13 -33.45 9.24 8.91
C ALA A 13 -31.97 8.81 8.75
N SER A 14 -31.09 9.58 9.38
CA SER A 14 -29.68 9.24 9.57
C SER A 14 -29.58 7.96 10.39
N VAL A 15 -29.37 6.83 9.72
CA VAL A 15 -28.98 5.57 10.35
C VAL A 15 -27.56 5.77 10.90
N ALA A 16 -27.46 5.86 12.22
CA ALA A 16 -26.17 5.89 12.91
C ALA A 16 -25.41 4.57 12.67
N PRO A 17 -24.10 4.60 12.39
CA PRO A 17 -23.30 3.38 12.32
C PRO A 17 -23.22 2.70 13.71
N PRO A 18 -23.08 1.37 13.76
CA PRO A 18 -22.96 0.65 15.02
C PRO A 18 -21.69 1.08 15.76
N ILE A 19 -21.89 1.55 17.00
CA ILE A 19 -20.82 1.82 17.96
C ILE A 19 -20.24 0.47 18.36
N ILE A 20 -19.03 0.18 17.88
CA ILE A 20 -18.20 -0.89 18.41
C ILE A 20 -17.70 -0.41 19.76
N THR A 21 -18.36 -0.84 20.83
CA THR A 21 -17.84 -0.71 22.20
C THR A 21 -16.69 -1.69 22.35
N ILE A 22 -15.46 -1.20 22.19
CA ILE A 22 -14.26 -1.90 22.65
C ILE A 22 -14.36 -1.91 24.17
N ARG A 23 -14.42 -3.13 24.71
CA ARG A 23 -14.49 -3.40 26.13
C ARG A 23 -13.07 -3.29 26.69
N ASP A 24 -12.80 -2.18 27.35
CA ASP A 24 -11.65 -2.00 28.24
C ASP A 24 -11.94 -2.72 29.56
N ASP A 25 -11.12 -3.73 29.89
CA ASP A 25 -10.90 -4.26 31.24
C ASP A 25 -9.48 -4.88 31.26
N ASP A 26 -8.51 -4.01 31.61
CA ASP A 26 -7.29 -4.14 32.45
C ASP A 26 -6.89 -5.49 33.11
N PRO A 27 -5.71 -5.62 33.78
CA PRO A 27 -4.34 -5.16 33.48
C PRO A 27 -3.27 -6.25 33.82
N GLU A 28 -2.00 -5.81 33.89
CA GLU A 28 -0.81 -6.42 34.55
C GLU A 28 0.20 -7.24 33.71
N ASP A 29 1.35 -6.56 33.52
CA ASP A 29 2.71 -7.01 33.80
C ASP A 29 3.24 -8.30 33.19
N THR A 30 4.19 -8.14 32.26
CA THR A 30 5.54 -8.70 32.47
C THR A 30 6.55 -8.01 31.56
N LEU A 31 7.42 -7.22 32.19
CA LEU A 31 8.72 -6.83 31.67
C LEU A 31 9.60 -8.08 31.61
N VAL A 32 10.04 -8.46 30.41
CA VAL A 32 11.25 -9.28 30.24
C VAL A 32 12.06 -8.65 29.13
N ASP A 33 13.21 -8.10 29.54
CA ASP A 33 14.33 -7.73 28.69
C ASP A 33 14.85 -8.98 27.96
N ASP A 34 14.86 -8.97 26.63
CA ASP A 34 15.67 -9.92 25.86
C ASP A 34 16.58 -9.15 24.88
N GLU A 35 17.79 -8.98 25.36
CA GLU A 35 19.00 -8.55 24.69
C GLU A 35 19.42 -9.65 23.69
N GLU A 36 19.11 -9.49 22.40
CA GLU A 36 19.45 -10.45 21.36
C GLU A 36 20.95 -10.39 21.04
N ALA A 37 21.71 -11.18 21.78
CA ALA A 37 23.13 -11.40 21.61
C ALA A 37 23.42 -12.23 20.34
N LEU A 38 24.33 -11.67 19.55
CA LEU A 38 24.95 -12.19 18.33
C LEU A 38 25.63 -13.56 18.57
N LEU A 39 24.90 -14.65 18.32
CA LEU A 39 25.46 -16.02 18.37
C LEU A 39 26.12 -16.38 17.03
N LEU A 40 27.45 -16.40 17.04
CA LEU A 40 28.29 -17.02 16.00
C LEU A 40 28.16 -18.56 16.05
N PRO A 41 28.14 -19.27 14.91
CA PRO A 41 28.12 -20.73 14.92
C PRO A 41 29.47 -21.30 15.34
N THR A 42 29.51 -22.06 16.43
CA THR A 42 30.63 -22.94 16.81
C THR A 42 30.48 -24.28 16.09
N ASP A 43 31.21 -24.42 15.00
CA ASP A 43 31.22 -25.62 14.15
C ASP A 43 32.26 -26.63 14.68
N ASN A 44 31.79 -27.66 15.39
CA ASN A 44 32.60 -28.78 15.87
C ASN A 44 32.17 -30.06 15.14
N THR A 45 32.75 -30.34 13.97
CA THR A 45 32.82 -31.72 13.44
C THR A 45 34.15 -31.99 12.75
N SER A 46 34.90 -32.92 13.34
CA SER A 46 36.12 -33.49 12.79
C SER A 46 35.76 -34.50 11.68
N THR A 47 36.26 -34.27 10.46
CA THR A 47 36.22 -35.28 9.39
C THR A 47 37.60 -35.47 8.73
N PRO A 48 37.91 -36.69 8.25
CA PRO A 48 39.26 -37.07 7.87
C PRO A 48 39.70 -36.51 6.51
N ARG A 49 40.94 -35.99 6.48
CA ARG A 49 41.67 -35.52 5.29
C ARG A 49 41.77 -36.61 4.20
N ARG A 50 41.00 -36.46 3.11
CA ARG A 50 41.21 -37.19 1.86
C ARG A 50 41.82 -36.24 0.81
N ARG A 51 43.15 -36.33 0.61
CA ARG A 51 43.88 -35.59 -0.45
C ARG A 51 43.38 -36.04 -1.84
N ARG A 52 42.49 -35.27 -2.46
CA ARG A 52 42.25 -35.31 -3.92
C ARG A 52 43.09 -34.23 -4.59
N LYS A 53 43.91 -34.63 -5.56
CA LYS A 53 44.65 -33.71 -6.45
C LYS A 53 43.62 -32.91 -7.26
N LEU A 54 43.44 -31.63 -6.94
CA LEU A 54 42.59 -30.73 -7.70
C LEU A 54 43.27 -30.37 -9.03
N SER A 55 42.63 -30.77 -10.12
CA SER A 55 42.95 -30.32 -11.48
C SER A 55 42.55 -28.85 -11.64
N PHE A 56 43.54 -27.97 -11.82
CA PHE A 56 43.40 -26.52 -11.89
C PHE A 56 42.61 -26.03 -13.12
N ARG A 57 42.37 -26.89 -14.12
CA ARG A 57 41.61 -26.52 -15.34
C ARG A 57 40.08 -26.54 -15.16
N GLY A 58 39.56 -27.18 -14.11
CA GLY A 58 38.11 -27.18 -13.82
C GLY A 58 37.61 -25.97 -13.02
N LEU A 59 38.52 -25.24 -12.35
CA LEU A 59 38.16 -24.13 -11.45
C LEU A 59 37.78 -22.86 -12.25
N SER A 60 38.42 -22.62 -13.40
CA SER A 60 38.16 -21.45 -14.24
C SER A 60 36.76 -21.47 -14.86
N ARG A 61 36.21 -22.64 -15.23
CA ARG A 61 34.82 -22.74 -15.72
C ARG A 61 33.77 -22.57 -14.61
N LYS A 62 34.07 -22.97 -13.36
CA LYS A 62 33.16 -22.75 -12.22
C LYS A 62 33.12 -21.29 -11.77
N PHE A 63 34.22 -20.56 -11.88
CA PHE A 63 34.24 -19.12 -11.56
C PHE A 63 33.43 -18.27 -12.54
N GLY A 64 33.41 -18.61 -13.83
CA GLY A 64 32.61 -17.89 -14.84
C GLY A 64 31.09 -18.01 -14.62
N ASN A 65 30.61 -19.18 -14.20
CA ASN A 65 29.18 -19.37 -13.92
C ASN A 65 28.76 -18.75 -12.57
N CYS A 66 29.68 -18.68 -11.61
CA CYS A 66 29.43 -18.06 -10.30
C CYS A 66 29.35 -16.52 -10.40
N SER A 67 30.24 -15.88 -11.17
CA SER A 67 30.20 -14.42 -11.35
C SER A 67 28.93 -13.97 -12.08
N HIS A 68 28.46 -14.73 -13.07
CA HIS A 68 27.21 -14.43 -13.77
C HIS A 68 25.98 -14.54 -12.85
N GLN A 69 25.94 -15.53 -11.94
CA GLN A 69 24.88 -15.62 -10.94
C GLN A 69 24.94 -14.51 -9.89
N LEU A 70 26.15 -14.09 -9.49
CA LEU A 70 26.32 -12.98 -8.54
C LEU A 70 25.88 -11.65 -9.18
N ILE A 71 26.28 -11.37 -10.43
CA ILE A 71 25.88 -10.16 -11.17
C ILE A 71 24.37 -10.14 -11.39
N LYS A 72 23.74 -11.29 -11.66
CA LYS A 72 22.29 -11.37 -11.81
C LYS A 72 21.58 -11.11 -10.48
N ARG A 73 22.05 -11.71 -9.38
CA ARG A 73 21.50 -11.48 -8.03
C ARG A 73 21.71 -10.05 -7.54
N THR A 74 22.89 -9.47 -7.76
CA THR A 74 23.14 -8.06 -7.42
C THR A 74 22.33 -7.13 -8.31
N GLY A 75 22.24 -7.41 -9.61
CA GLY A 75 21.41 -6.65 -10.54
C GLY A 75 19.93 -6.64 -10.16
N GLU A 76 19.38 -7.79 -9.77
CA GLU A 76 18.00 -7.91 -9.28
C GLU A 76 17.79 -7.18 -7.94
N ALA A 77 18.77 -7.20 -7.04
CA ALA A 77 18.73 -6.46 -5.77
C ALA A 77 18.94 -4.93 -5.94
N LEU A 78 19.66 -4.50 -6.97
CA LEU A 78 19.92 -3.08 -7.28
C LEU A 78 18.79 -2.42 -8.06
N LYS A 79 18.03 -3.19 -8.85
CA LYS A 79 16.90 -2.71 -9.63
C LYS A 79 15.84 -1.93 -8.82
N PRO A 80 15.44 -2.33 -7.60
CA PRO A 80 14.52 -1.54 -6.78
C PRO A 80 15.15 -0.26 -6.21
N ILE A 81 16.48 -0.17 -6.14
CA ILE A 81 17.17 1.01 -5.60
C ILE A 81 17.23 2.12 -6.68
N PHE A 82 17.45 1.74 -7.93
CA PHE A 82 17.54 2.68 -9.07
C PHE A 82 16.19 2.92 -9.75
N THR A 83 15.18 3.29 -8.96
CA THR A 83 13.93 3.79 -9.55
C THR A 83 14.13 5.18 -10.14
N ARG A 84 13.32 5.51 -11.15
CA ARG A 84 13.33 6.84 -11.80
C ARG A 84 13.07 7.96 -10.78
N SER A 85 12.27 7.71 -9.76
CA SER A 85 11.95 8.66 -8.68
C SER A 85 13.16 8.89 -7.77
N THR A 86 13.84 7.82 -7.32
CA THR A 86 15.07 7.93 -6.52
C THR A 86 16.16 8.68 -7.27
N LEU A 87 16.38 8.36 -8.55
CA LEU A 87 17.39 9.05 -9.36
C LEU A 87 17.11 10.56 -9.48
N LYS A 88 15.84 10.95 -9.72
CA LYS A 88 15.43 12.36 -9.75
C LYS A 88 15.71 13.06 -8.42
N ALA A 89 15.41 12.42 -7.29
CA ALA A 89 15.69 12.96 -5.96
C ALA A 89 17.20 13.12 -5.72
N THR A 90 18.00 12.10 -6.04
CA THR A 90 19.46 12.16 -5.88
C THR A 90 20.09 13.27 -6.72
N ILE A 91 19.66 13.45 -7.97
CA ILE A 91 20.13 14.54 -8.84
C ILE A 91 19.75 15.90 -8.24
N ALA A 92 18.51 16.05 -7.76
CA ALA A 92 18.07 17.29 -7.12
C ALA A 92 18.90 17.60 -5.86
N TYR A 93 19.18 16.59 -5.01
CA TYR A 93 20.05 16.76 -3.85
C TYR A 93 21.48 17.11 -4.23
N LEU A 94 22.04 16.48 -5.26
CA LEU A 94 23.38 16.79 -5.74
C LEU A 94 23.48 18.24 -6.22
N ILE A 95 22.50 18.71 -7.00
CA ILE A 95 22.45 20.10 -7.46
C ILE A 95 22.28 21.06 -6.27
N ALA A 96 21.39 20.74 -5.34
CA ALA A 96 21.14 21.56 -4.17
C ALA A 96 22.38 21.71 -3.28
N THR A 97 23.04 20.59 -2.97
CA THR A 97 24.29 20.57 -2.20
C THR A 97 25.43 21.26 -2.93
N LEU A 98 25.58 21.05 -4.24
CA LEU A 98 26.55 21.80 -5.05
C LEU A 98 26.29 23.32 -4.99
N ALA A 99 25.03 23.75 -5.05
CA ALA A 99 24.66 25.16 -4.91
C ALA A 99 25.00 25.74 -3.53
N THR A 100 25.10 24.92 -2.48
CA THR A 100 25.56 25.39 -1.16
C THR A 100 27.06 25.66 -1.12
N ILE A 101 27.85 24.95 -1.94
CA ILE A 101 29.32 25.05 -1.99
C ILE A 101 29.78 26.19 -2.92
N LEU A 102 28.99 26.51 -3.95
CA LEU A 102 29.36 27.55 -4.92
C LEU A 102 29.17 28.96 -4.34
N ASP A 103 30.22 29.79 -4.43
CA ASP A 103 30.22 31.17 -3.94
C ASP A 103 29.15 32.06 -4.60
N HIS A 104 28.88 31.85 -5.88
CA HIS A 104 27.98 32.69 -6.66
C HIS A 104 26.53 32.63 -6.13
N PRO A 105 25.87 31.46 -6.05
CA PRO A 105 24.53 31.36 -5.45
C PRO A 105 24.53 31.70 -3.96
N HIS A 106 25.62 31.41 -3.22
CA HIS A 106 25.71 31.75 -1.80
C HIS A 106 25.66 33.26 -1.54
N LYS A 107 26.34 34.07 -2.38
CA LYS A 107 26.32 35.53 -2.30
C LYS A 107 24.97 36.12 -2.69
N GLU A 108 24.34 35.60 -3.74
CA GLU A 108 23.02 36.06 -4.18
C GLU A 108 21.91 35.74 -3.18
N LEU A 109 22.01 34.58 -2.51
CA LEU A 109 21.08 34.16 -1.46
C LEU A 109 21.44 34.71 -0.07
N GLY A 110 22.36 35.68 0.03
CA GLY A 110 22.65 36.35 1.30
C GLY A 110 23.14 35.43 2.42
N GLY A 111 23.87 34.36 2.07
CA GLY A 111 24.41 33.41 3.04
C GLY A 111 23.47 32.28 3.45
N VAL A 112 22.21 32.25 2.98
CA VAL A 112 21.23 31.22 3.35
C VAL A 112 21.04 30.11 2.32
N SER A 113 22.05 29.87 1.46
CA SER A 113 21.99 28.82 0.43
C SER A 113 21.71 27.42 1.00
N TYR A 114 22.17 27.14 2.22
CA TYR A 114 21.90 25.87 2.90
C TYR A 114 20.40 25.64 3.19
N LEU A 115 19.60 26.70 3.39
CA LEU A 115 18.15 26.58 3.58
C LEU A 115 17.46 26.07 2.32
N VAL A 116 17.97 26.43 1.14
CA VAL A 116 17.45 25.89 -0.13
C VAL A 116 17.72 24.39 -0.23
N ALA A 117 18.91 23.94 0.19
CA ALA A 117 19.22 22.51 0.23
C ALA A 117 18.36 21.75 1.24
N VAL A 118 18.12 22.33 2.41
CA VAL A 118 17.19 21.78 3.42
C VAL A 118 15.76 21.72 2.88
N ALA A 119 15.30 22.77 2.18
CA ALA A 119 13.98 22.77 1.55
C ALA A 119 13.85 21.65 0.51
N ILE A 120 14.83 21.48 -0.37
CA ILE A 120 14.82 20.39 -1.37
C ILE A 120 14.87 19.02 -0.68
N LEU A 121 15.61 18.88 0.43
CA LEU A 121 15.68 17.65 1.22
C LEU A 121 14.31 17.22 1.75
N PHE A 122 13.53 18.15 2.28
CA PHE A 122 12.20 17.87 2.83
C PHE A 122 11.11 17.80 1.75
N PHE A 123 11.25 18.57 0.67
CA PHE A 123 10.35 18.65 -0.48
C PHE A 123 10.96 17.97 -1.70
N HIS A 124 11.37 16.72 -1.53
CA HIS A 124 12.06 15.97 -2.57
C HIS A 124 11.15 15.65 -3.76
N PRO A 125 11.64 15.68 -5.00
CA PRO A 125 10.82 15.56 -6.22
C PRO A 125 10.14 14.19 -6.40
N SER A 126 10.43 13.21 -5.55
CA SER A 126 9.71 11.92 -5.52
C SER A 126 8.48 11.92 -4.62
N ARG A 127 8.25 12.97 -3.83
CA ARG A 127 7.04 13.14 -3.02
C ARG A 127 5.91 13.73 -3.85
N THR A 128 4.68 13.41 -3.48
CA THR A 128 3.49 13.99 -4.12
C THR A 128 3.30 15.44 -3.69
N VAL A 129 2.73 16.27 -4.56
CA VAL A 129 2.44 17.67 -4.24
C VAL A 129 1.49 17.77 -3.05
N GLY A 130 0.46 16.92 -2.99
CA GLY A 130 -0.45 16.87 -1.84
C GLY A 130 0.25 16.64 -0.50
N ALA A 131 1.18 15.67 -0.42
CA ALA A 131 1.97 15.44 0.80
C ALA A 131 2.87 16.63 1.16
N MET A 132 3.45 17.28 0.15
CA MET A 132 4.26 18.49 0.35
C MET A 132 3.41 19.64 0.91
N VAL A 133 2.21 19.84 0.36
CA VAL A 133 1.28 20.90 0.80
C VAL A 133 0.79 20.62 2.23
N GLU A 134 0.42 19.38 2.56
CA GLU A 134 0.03 19.02 3.93
C GLU A 134 1.18 19.27 4.93
N ALA A 135 2.40 18.83 4.60
CA ALA A 135 3.58 19.09 5.42
C ALA A 135 3.86 20.60 5.55
N LEU A 136 3.68 21.37 4.48
CA LEU A 136 3.85 22.83 4.50
C LEU A 136 2.80 23.51 5.37
N LEU A 137 1.53 23.11 5.31
CA LEU A 137 0.47 23.64 6.16
C LEU A 137 0.75 23.33 7.64
N CYS A 138 1.14 22.09 7.95
CA CYS A 138 1.57 21.70 9.29
C CYS A 138 2.77 22.55 9.74
N CYS A 139 3.72 22.80 8.84
CA CYS A 139 4.87 23.65 9.11
C CYS A 139 4.48 25.10 9.41
N VAL A 140 3.60 25.70 8.61
CA VAL A 140 3.13 27.09 8.82
C VAL A 140 2.44 27.23 10.17
N VAL A 141 1.52 26.32 10.50
CA VAL A 141 0.84 26.34 11.81
C VAL A 141 1.86 26.21 12.95
N GLY A 142 2.75 25.22 12.87
CA GLY A 142 3.79 25.02 13.87
C GLY A 142 4.71 26.23 14.03
N LEU A 143 5.12 26.84 12.91
CA LEU A 143 6.00 28.01 12.88
C LEU A 143 5.31 29.26 13.43
N THR A 144 4.02 29.45 13.17
CA THR A 144 3.27 30.56 13.79
C THR A 144 3.21 30.43 15.31
N VAL A 145 3.00 29.22 15.83
CA VAL A 145 3.03 28.95 17.28
C VAL A 145 4.44 29.16 17.83
N GLY A 146 5.46 28.59 17.18
CA GLY A 146 6.87 28.76 17.56
C GLY A 146 7.29 30.22 17.58
N PHE A 147 6.86 31.02 16.60
CA PHE A 147 7.11 32.46 16.56
C PHE A 147 6.47 33.20 17.73
N ILE A 148 5.21 32.92 18.07
CA ILE A 148 4.53 33.53 19.22
C ILE A 148 5.26 33.18 20.52
N VAL A 149 5.64 31.91 20.69
CA VAL A 149 6.39 31.43 21.86
C VAL A 149 7.73 32.15 21.94
N ALA A 150 8.48 32.21 20.84
CA ALA A 150 9.78 32.83 20.80
C ALA A 150 9.72 34.34 21.11
N GLN A 151 8.73 35.07 20.57
CA GLN A 151 8.50 36.48 20.92
C GLN A 151 8.18 36.64 22.41
N GLY A 152 7.35 35.77 22.98
CA GLY A 152 7.08 35.76 24.41
C GLY A 152 8.33 35.50 25.25
N THR A 153 9.20 34.58 24.82
CA THR A 153 10.48 34.30 25.47
C THR A 153 11.42 35.48 25.38
N LEU A 154 11.49 36.17 24.24
CA LEU A 154 12.34 37.37 24.08
C LEU A 154 11.95 38.46 25.07
N VAL A 155 10.66 38.80 25.16
CA VAL A 155 10.16 39.80 26.12
C VAL A 155 10.47 39.40 27.56
N LEU A 156 10.37 38.11 27.88
CA LEU A 156 10.68 37.60 29.21
C LEU A 156 12.18 37.66 29.51
N VAL A 157 13.03 37.33 28.53
CA VAL A 157 14.49 37.42 28.64
C VAL A 157 14.93 38.87 28.84
N GLU A 158 14.44 39.81 28.03
CA GLU A 158 14.72 41.24 28.17
C GLU A 158 14.30 41.77 29.55
N TYR A 159 13.14 41.35 30.06
CA TYR A 159 12.70 41.73 31.40
C TYR A 159 13.65 41.25 32.50
N TYR A 160 14.12 39.99 32.44
CA TYR A 160 15.03 39.44 33.45
C TYR A 160 16.46 39.98 33.33
N ASP A 161 16.90 40.32 32.12
CA ASP A 161 18.20 40.92 31.87
C ASP A 161 18.22 42.40 32.30
N ASP A 162 17.32 43.23 31.77
CA ASP A 162 17.34 44.68 31.96
C ASP A 162 16.82 45.12 33.34
N VAL A 163 15.73 44.51 33.82
CA VAL A 163 15.07 44.96 35.06
C VAL A 163 15.65 44.29 36.29
N LYS A 164 15.95 43.00 36.21
CA LYS A 164 16.49 42.23 37.35
C LYS A 164 18.00 42.08 37.34
N GLY A 165 18.68 42.29 36.22
CA GLY A 165 20.13 42.14 36.10
C GLY A 165 20.61 40.69 36.28
N ASN A 166 19.74 39.69 36.07
CA ASN A 166 20.07 38.28 36.31
C ASN A 166 20.11 37.47 35.01
N ILE A 167 21.25 37.55 34.32
CA ILE A 167 21.52 36.89 33.04
C ILE A 167 21.28 35.36 33.12
N MET A 168 21.63 34.73 34.25
CA MET A 168 21.49 33.28 34.42
C MET A 168 20.03 32.84 34.38
N GLU A 169 19.14 33.58 35.04
CA GLU A 169 17.69 33.28 35.01
C GLU A 169 17.13 33.44 33.60
N ALA A 170 17.53 34.49 32.88
CA ALA A 170 17.11 34.72 31.50
C ALA A 170 17.53 33.57 30.56
N GLN A 171 18.78 33.08 30.69
CA GLN A 171 19.28 31.95 29.90
C GLN A 171 18.56 30.64 30.23
N VAL A 172 18.27 30.37 31.51
CA VAL A 172 17.52 29.18 31.94
C VAL A 172 16.10 29.20 31.39
N ILE A 173 15.43 30.36 31.40
CA ILE A 173 14.08 30.54 30.83
C ILE A 173 14.10 30.27 29.32
N ALA A 174 15.08 30.82 28.60
CA ALA A 174 15.21 30.61 27.16
C ALA A 174 15.41 29.11 26.84
N LEU A 175 16.33 28.45 27.54
CA LEU A 175 16.60 27.02 27.37
C LEU A 175 15.37 26.15 27.72
N ALA A 176 14.70 26.44 28.84
CA ALA A 176 13.52 25.72 29.26
C ALA A 176 12.39 25.83 28.21
N THR A 177 12.20 27.01 27.63
CA THR A 177 11.18 27.23 26.59
C THR A 177 11.48 26.40 25.34
N LEU A 178 12.74 26.38 24.90
CA LEU A 178 13.18 25.57 23.75
C LEU A 178 13.01 24.06 24.01
N CYS A 179 13.28 23.60 25.23
CA CYS A 179 13.07 22.21 25.63
C CYS A 179 11.59 21.83 25.59
N ILE A 180 10.71 22.69 26.09
CA ILE A 180 9.26 22.46 26.07
C ILE A 180 8.74 22.41 24.63
N GLU A 181 9.13 23.37 23.78
CA GLU A 181 8.74 23.38 22.37
C GLU A 181 9.20 22.10 21.65
N THR A 182 10.46 21.72 21.84
CA THR A 182 11.05 20.50 21.26
C THR A 182 10.29 19.26 21.73
N PHE A 183 9.94 19.18 23.01
CA PHE A 183 9.19 18.07 23.58
C PHE A 183 7.79 17.96 22.96
N ILE A 184 7.06 19.07 22.82
CA ILE A 184 5.72 19.10 22.22
C ILE A 184 5.79 18.64 20.76
N LEU A 185 6.73 19.18 19.97
CA LEU A 185 6.89 18.79 18.56
C LEU A 185 7.31 17.32 18.40
N ALA A 186 8.20 16.83 19.27
CA ALA A 186 8.60 15.43 19.31
C ALA A 186 7.43 14.52 19.67
N HIS A 187 6.59 14.91 20.63
CA HIS A 187 5.39 14.17 21.00
C HIS A 187 4.38 14.11 19.86
N ILE A 188 4.10 15.24 19.20
CA ILE A 188 3.22 15.31 18.01
C ILE A 188 3.78 14.39 16.91
N ARG A 189 5.09 14.48 16.63
CA ARG A 189 5.76 13.63 15.64
C ARG A 189 5.67 12.15 15.99
N ALA A 190 5.88 11.76 17.26
CA ALA A 190 5.80 10.36 17.69
C ALA A 190 4.37 9.81 17.57
N LYS A 191 3.37 10.60 17.96
CA LYS A 191 1.96 10.19 17.99
C LYS A 191 1.33 10.09 16.61
N TRP A 192 1.58 11.06 15.72
CA TRP A 192 0.93 11.15 14.41
C TRP A 192 1.86 10.90 13.22
N GLY A 193 3.19 10.91 13.43
CA GLY A 193 4.14 10.77 12.34
C GLY A 193 4.20 9.38 11.72
N ASN A 194 3.88 8.33 12.48
CA ASN A 194 3.85 6.96 11.99
C ASN A 194 2.67 6.70 11.05
N THR A 195 1.51 7.32 11.32
CA THR A 195 0.31 7.19 10.50
C THR A 195 0.30 8.18 9.34
N ARG A 196 0.89 9.37 9.52
CA ARG A 196 0.96 10.42 8.49
C ARG A 196 2.39 10.94 8.32
N PRO A 197 3.15 10.40 7.37
CA PRO A 197 4.55 10.81 7.13
C PRO A 197 4.73 12.31 6.79
N ALA A 198 3.70 12.95 6.22
CA ALA A 198 3.70 14.39 5.95
C ALA A 198 3.78 15.22 7.25
N ILE A 199 3.03 14.84 8.29
CA ILE A 199 3.07 15.49 9.62
C ILE A 199 4.45 15.33 10.24
N ALA A 200 5.07 14.15 10.16
CA ALA A 200 6.42 13.93 10.67
C ALA A 200 7.44 14.89 10.03
N THR A 201 7.30 15.13 8.73
CA THR A 201 8.14 16.08 7.99
C THR A 201 7.84 17.52 8.39
N GLY A 202 6.55 17.89 8.44
CA GLY A 202 6.10 19.21 8.90
C GLY A 202 6.65 19.55 10.29
N CYS A 203 6.52 18.65 11.27
CA CYS A 203 7.06 18.84 12.62
C CYS A 203 8.58 19.02 12.64
N THR A 204 9.32 18.26 11.82
CA THR A 204 10.78 18.36 11.76
C THR A 204 11.21 19.70 11.16
N LEU A 205 10.51 20.14 10.10
CA LEU A 205 10.75 21.41 9.45
C LEU A 205 10.38 22.58 10.38
N THR A 206 9.25 22.49 11.08
CA THR A 206 8.87 23.43 12.15
C THR A 206 9.95 23.53 13.20
N HIS A 207 10.41 22.40 13.75
CA HIS A 207 11.43 22.41 14.81
C HIS A 207 12.72 23.11 14.36
N LEU A 208 13.18 22.79 13.15
CA LEU A 208 14.37 23.40 12.57
C LEU A 208 14.20 24.91 12.35
N LEU A 209 13.05 25.33 11.80
CA LEU A 209 12.77 26.75 11.54
C LEU A 209 12.52 27.55 12.83
N SER A 210 11.78 26.99 13.79
CA SER A 210 11.61 27.59 15.12
C SER A 210 12.95 27.77 15.82
N PHE A 211 13.82 26.75 15.80
CA PHE A 211 15.17 26.84 16.36
C PHE A 211 15.99 27.94 15.69
N MET A 212 15.88 28.09 14.37
CA MET A 212 16.51 29.20 13.65
C MET A 212 15.92 30.55 14.04
N CYS A 213 14.59 30.66 14.15
CA CYS A 213 13.95 31.88 14.63
C CYS A 213 14.44 32.25 16.03
N PHE A 214 14.58 31.27 16.92
CA PHE A 214 15.05 31.45 18.30
C PHE A 214 16.52 31.91 18.36
N THR A 215 17.39 31.34 17.52
CA THR A 215 18.83 31.61 17.52
C THR A 215 19.24 32.82 16.66
N GLN A 216 18.43 33.19 15.66
CA GLN A 216 18.76 34.24 14.68
C GLN A 216 17.83 35.46 14.75
N MET A 217 17.21 35.73 15.90
CA MET A 217 16.28 36.87 16.13
C MET A 217 16.80 38.26 15.70
N SER A 218 18.10 38.40 15.40
CA SER A 218 18.71 39.66 14.95
C SER A 218 18.57 39.95 13.45
N ASN A 219 18.18 38.99 12.58
CA ASN A 219 18.15 39.24 11.13
C ASN A 219 16.73 39.29 10.52
N PRO A 220 16.17 40.49 10.25
CA PRO A 220 14.82 40.65 9.69
C PRO A 220 14.68 40.19 8.23
N LYS A 221 15.78 39.77 7.57
CA LYS A 221 15.77 39.34 6.16
C LYS A 221 15.62 37.82 5.97
N ALA A 222 15.48 37.03 7.03
CA ALA A 222 15.61 35.57 6.98
C ALA A 222 14.36 34.78 6.51
N LEU A 223 13.29 35.41 6.02
CA LEU A 223 12.09 34.72 5.51
C LEU A 223 11.58 35.39 4.22
N PRO A 224 10.97 34.71 3.21
CA PRO A 224 10.67 33.27 3.02
C PRO A 224 11.15 32.68 1.64
N LEU A 225 11.85 31.54 1.62
CA LEU A 225 12.33 30.87 0.38
C LEU A 225 11.66 29.50 0.08
N SER A 226 10.74 29.00 0.91
CA SER A 226 10.26 27.61 0.83
C SER A 226 9.22 27.31 -0.27
N LEU A 227 8.68 28.31 -0.96
CA LEU A 227 7.62 28.12 -1.96
C LEU A 227 8.12 27.69 -3.36
N CYS A 228 9.43 27.76 -3.62
CA CYS A 228 10.00 27.54 -4.96
C CYS A 228 9.98 26.05 -5.40
N CYS A 229 10.13 25.11 -4.45
CA CYS A 229 10.26 23.68 -4.77
C CYS A 229 8.98 23.05 -5.35
N CYS A 230 7.79 23.58 -5.01
CA CYS A 230 6.51 23.04 -5.48
C CYS A 230 6.25 23.31 -6.99
N ILE A 231 6.97 24.27 -7.60
CA ILE A 231 6.71 24.72 -8.97
C ILE A 231 7.53 23.92 -10.00
N PHE A 232 8.78 23.56 -9.65
CA PHE A 232 9.72 23.01 -10.63
C PHE A 232 9.58 21.50 -10.89
N TRP A 233 8.95 20.74 -9.99
CA TRP A 233 8.89 19.28 -10.13
C TRP A 233 7.62 18.63 -9.54
N PRO A 234 6.42 19.00 -10.01
CA PRO A 234 5.20 18.43 -9.45
C PRO A 234 5.06 16.96 -9.84
N VAL A 235 5.06 16.07 -8.85
CA VAL A 235 4.48 14.73 -8.96
C VAL A 235 3.08 14.82 -8.35
N THR A 236 2.05 14.75 -9.18
CA THR A 236 0.67 14.88 -8.71
C THR A 236 0.24 13.60 -7.98
N ALA A 237 -0.32 13.73 -6.78
CA ALA A 237 -0.98 12.67 -6.04
C ALA A 237 -2.07 11.99 -6.89
N ALA A 238 -2.76 12.75 -7.74
CA ALA A 238 -3.73 12.18 -8.69
C ALA A 238 -3.10 11.16 -9.68
N SER A 239 -1.85 11.36 -10.10
CA SER A 239 -1.15 10.41 -10.99
C SER A 239 -0.69 9.16 -10.23
N THR A 240 -0.24 9.34 -8.98
CA THR A 240 0.14 8.23 -8.10
C THR A 240 -1.07 7.38 -7.78
N LEU A 241 -2.17 8.01 -7.37
CA LEU A 241 -3.41 7.34 -7.01
C LEU A 241 -4.01 6.53 -8.16
N ARG A 242 -3.94 7.05 -9.40
CA ARG A 242 -4.36 6.30 -10.59
C ARG A 242 -3.47 5.07 -10.85
N ASN A 243 -2.16 5.23 -10.72
CA ASN A 243 -1.24 4.12 -10.87
C ASN A 243 -1.50 3.06 -9.79
N ASP A 244 -1.79 3.47 -8.56
CA ASP A 244 -2.11 2.55 -7.47
C ASP A 244 -3.39 1.78 -7.76
N VAL A 245 -4.48 2.43 -8.21
CA VAL A 245 -5.70 1.75 -8.66
C VAL A 245 -5.41 0.74 -9.78
N SER A 246 -4.59 1.11 -10.77
CA SER A 246 -4.18 0.22 -11.86
C SER A 246 -3.40 -1.01 -11.36
N GLN A 247 -2.49 -0.82 -10.39
CA GLN A 247 -1.75 -1.91 -9.75
C GLN A 247 -2.68 -2.80 -8.91
N THR A 248 -3.61 -2.21 -8.17
CA THR A 248 -4.63 -2.94 -7.41
C THR A 248 -5.46 -3.84 -8.33
N LEU A 249 -5.95 -3.31 -9.47
CA LEU A 249 -6.67 -4.10 -10.48
C LEU A 249 -5.81 -5.22 -11.09
N LEU A 250 -4.51 -4.99 -11.26
CA LEU A 250 -3.57 -6.02 -11.71
C LEU A 250 -3.41 -7.13 -10.66
N HIS A 251 -3.25 -6.79 -9.39
CA HIS A 251 -3.16 -7.77 -8.31
C HIS A 251 -4.43 -8.61 -8.21
N LEU A 252 -5.60 -7.99 -8.31
CA LEU A 252 -6.89 -8.68 -8.38
C LEU A 252 -6.94 -9.67 -9.55
N ARG A 253 -6.53 -9.25 -10.75
CA ARG A 253 -6.48 -10.14 -11.92
C ARG A 253 -5.53 -11.31 -11.71
N SER A 254 -4.34 -11.08 -11.17
CA SER A 254 -3.38 -12.13 -10.84
C SER A 254 -3.94 -13.08 -9.79
N PHE A 255 -4.77 -12.59 -8.87
CA PHE A 255 -5.42 -13.40 -7.85
C PHE A 255 -6.41 -14.34 -8.49
N PHE A 256 -7.29 -13.85 -9.38
CA PHE A 256 -8.20 -14.70 -10.14
C PHE A 256 -7.49 -15.69 -11.07
N ASN A 257 -6.31 -15.34 -11.59
CA ASN A 257 -5.48 -16.30 -12.32
C ASN A 257 -5.01 -17.44 -11.42
N SER A 258 -4.46 -17.10 -10.25
CA SER A 258 -4.00 -18.09 -9.27
C SER A 258 -5.17 -18.94 -8.77
N LEU A 259 -6.30 -18.32 -8.43
CA LEU A 259 -7.55 -18.98 -8.05
C LEU A 259 -8.05 -19.98 -9.10
N SER A 260 -8.06 -19.57 -10.38
CA SER A 260 -8.43 -20.47 -11.49
C SER A 260 -7.50 -21.67 -11.62
N ASN A 261 -6.23 -21.52 -11.25
CA ASN A 261 -5.23 -22.58 -11.28
C ASN A 261 -5.33 -23.49 -10.04
N THR A 262 -5.51 -22.92 -8.85
CA THR A 262 -5.66 -23.67 -7.58
C THR A 262 -6.91 -24.52 -7.59
N LEU A 263 -8.04 -23.98 -8.05
CA LEU A 263 -9.28 -24.74 -8.19
C LEU A 263 -9.23 -25.78 -9.31
N SER A 264 -8.12 -25.85 -10.06
CA SER A 264 -7.84 -26.75 -11.19
C SER A 264 -9.08 -27.17 -11.96
N LEU A 265 -9.78 -26.10 -12.32
CA LEU A 265 -10.75 -25.97 -13.37
C LEU A 265 -10.08 -26.05 -14.77
N ASN A 266 -8.87 -26.58 -14.86
CA ASN A 266 -8.17 -26.88 -16.09
C ASN A 266 -8.01 -28.40 -16.11
N GLY A 267 -9.13 -29.09 -16.34
CA GLY A 267 -9.19 -30.52 -16.56
C GLY A 267 -8.57 -30.93 -17.90
N ASP A 268 -7.33 -30.51 -18.15
CA ASP A 268 -6.46 -31.15 -19.13
C ASP A 268 -5.52 -32.08 -18.36
N LEU A 269 -6.10 -33.03 -17.62
CA LEU A 269 -5.41 -34.32 -17.49
C LEU A 269 -5.30 -34.86 -18.91
N PRO A 270 -4.11 -35.23 -19.41
CA PRO A 270 -4.00 -35.92 -20.68
C PRO A 270 -4.75 -37.26 -20.56
N GLU A 271 -6.00 -37.26 -20.98
CA GLU A 271 -6.74 -38.47 -21.29
C GLU A 271 -5.92 -39.20 -22.37
N HIS A 272 -5.57 -40.46 -22.08
CA HIS A 272 -4.76 -41.38 -22.88
C HIS A 272 -3.24 -41.45 -22.63
N THR A 273 -2.85 -41.94 -21.45
CA THR A 273 -1.93 -43.09 -21.42
C THR A 273 -2.53 -44.21 -20.57
N PRO A 274 -2.98 -45.33 -21.17
CA PRO A 274 -3.48 -46.46 -20.42
C PRO A 274 -2.32 -47.11 -19.65
N ILE A 275 -2.46 -47.11 -18.32
CA ILE A 275 -2.09 -48.16 -17.38
C ILE A 275 -1.02 -49.12 -17.90
N GLN A 276 0.23 -48.90 -17.47
CA GLN A 276 1.11 -50.02 -17.16
C GLN A 276 1.39 -50.02 -15.66
N SER A 277 0.60 -50.83 -14.99
CA SER A 277 0.66 -51.22 -13.59
C SER A 277 2.05 -51.71 -13.17
N THR A 278 2.74 -50.96 -12.33
CA THR A 278 3.70 -51.54 -11.37
C THR A 278 3.65 -50.76 -10.05
N LEU A 279 3.08 -51.42 -9.04
CA LEU A 279 3.05 -51.12 -7.61
C LEU A 279 4.12 -50.15 -7.08
N SER A 280 3.68 -49.02 -6.53
CA SER A 280 4.26 -48.40 -5.33
C SER A 280 3.25 -47.47 -4.64
N PRO A 281 2.45 -47.98 -3.68
CA PRO A 281 1.50 -47.17 -2.92
C PRO A 281 2.20 -46.59 -1.68
N ALA A 282 2.96 -45.51 -1.83
CA ALA A 282 3.47 -44.75 -0.67
C ALA A 282 4.01 -43.33 -0.96
N ASN A 283 4.44 -43.01 -2.20
CA ASN A 283 5.23 -41.80 -2.46
C ASN A 283 4.59 -40.76 -3.41
N GLU A 284 3.38 -40.98 -3.93
CA GLU A 284 2.72 -40.05 -4.87
C GLU A 284 1.92 -38.91 -4.21
N ALA A 285 1.60 -39.00 -2.91
CA ALA A 285 0.86 -37.95 -2.21
C ALA A 285 1.71 -36.70 -1.88
N LEU A 286 3.04 -36.85 -1.83
CA LEU A 286 3.98 -35.77 -1.50
C LEU A 286 4.07 -34.64 -2.55
N PRO A 287 4.18 -34.91 -3.87
CA PRO A 287 4.27 -33.83 -4.87
C PRO A 287 2.99 -32.99 -5.01
N TYR A 288 1.82 -33.53 -4.68
CA TYR A 288 0.56 -32.79 -4.72
C TYR A 288 0.46 -31.77 -3.57
N ALA A 289 0.79 -32.20 -2.34
CA ALA A 289 0.80 -31.32 -1.17
C ALA A 289 1.81 -30.17 -1.30
N GLU A 290 2.98 -30.42 -1.91
CA GLU A 290 3.99 -29.38 -2.16
C GLU A 290 3.51 -28.34 -3.18
N SER A 291 2.75 -28.76 -4.21
CA SER A 291 2.14 -27.84 -5.19
C SER A 291 1.04 -26.99 -4.57
N ILE A 292 0.18 -27.57 -3.72
CA ILE A 292 -0.88 -26.85 -3.01
C ILE A 292 -0.28 -25.77 -2.11
N ALA A 293 0.69 -26.14 -1.26
CA ALA A 293 1.35 -25.21 -0.36
C ALA A 293 2.00 -24.03 -1.12
N SER A 294 2.64 -24.29 -2.26
CA SER A 294 3.21 -23.22 -3.11
C SER A 294 2.14 -22.25 -3.64
N HIS A 295 0.93 -22.72 -3.98
CA HIS A 295 -0.16 -21.84 -4.43
C HIS A 295 -0.77 -21.04 -3.28
N HIS A 296 -0.86 -21.63 -2.09
CA HIS A 296 -1.30 -20.94 -0.89
C HIS A 296 -0.39 -19.76 -0.54
N ASP A 297 0.92 -19.97 -0.59
CA ASP A 297 1.92 -18.93 -0.36
C ASP A 297 1.82 -17.80 -1.41
N GLU A 298 1.59 -18.15 -2.68
CA GLU A 298 1.38 -17.17 -3.76
C GLU A 298 0.13 -16.31 -3.52
N LEU A 299 -1.01 -16.95 -3.22
CA LEU A 299 -2.27 -16.26 -2.92
C LEU A 299 -2.14 -15.37 -1.68
N GLN A 300 -1.48 -15.86 -0.63
CA GLN A 300 -1.26 -15.08 0.58
C GLN A 300 -0.38 -13.87 0.32
N LYS A 301 0.70 -14.03 -0.44
CA LYS A 301 1.57 -12.93 -0.82
C LYS A 301 0.79 -11.89 -1.61
N LEU A 302 0.00 -12.31 -2.59
CA LEU A 302 -0.74 -11.39 -3.44
C LEU A 302 -1.81 -10.60 -2.69
N VAL A 303 -2.49 -11.22 -1.72
CA VAL A 303 -3.43 -10.51 -0.82
C VAL A 303 -2.70 -9.49 0.06
N LYS A 304 -1.51 -9.83 0.58
CA LYS A 304 -0.70 -8.89 1.36
C LYS A 304 -0.23 -7.69 0.51
N ASP A 305 0.27 -7.96 -0.69
CA ASP A 305 0.72 -6.91 -1.63
C ASP A 305 -0.44 -6.00 -2.03
N HIS A 306 -1.63 -6.58 -2.24
CA HIS A 306 -2.87 -5.84 -2.48
C HIS A 306 -3.27 -4.96 -1.29
N GLN A 307 -3.26 -5.50 -0.06
CA GLN A 307 -3.55 -4.73 1.16
C GLN A 307 -2.58 -3.56 1.36
N ALA A 308 -1.28 -3.78 1.13
CA ALA A 308 -0.28 -2.71 1.20
C ALA A 308 -0.57 -1.60 0.17
N THR A 309 -1.03 -1.97 -1.02
CA THR A 309 -1.42 -1.02 -2.07
C THR A 309 -2.64 -0.19 -1.66
N LEU A 310 -3.62 -0.78 -0.95
CA LEU A 310 -4.80 -0.04 -0.46
C LEU A 310 -4.45 1.00 0.59
N LEU A 311 -3.54 0.68 1.52
CA LEU A 311 -3.07 1.65 2.51
C LEU A 311 -2.40 2.85 1.84
N HIS A 312 -1.62 2.58 0.79
CA HIS A 312 -1.00 3.64 -0.02
C HIS A 312 -2.07 4.48 -0.76
N MET A 313 -3.06 3.81 -1.34
CA MET A 313 -4.18 4.43 -2.04
C MET A 313 -5.02 5.33 -1.12
N GLU A 314 -5.26 4.92 0.12
CA GLU A 314 -5.96 5.74 1.12
C GLU A 314 -5.18 7.03 1.42
N THR A 315 -3.86 6.93 1.58
CA THR A 315 -2.99 8.08 1.81
C THR A 315 -3.07 9.05 0.62
N ALA A 316 -2.89 8.54 -0.60
CA ALA A 316 -2.96 9.34 -1.81
C ALA A 316 -4.36 9.96 -2.03
N ARG A 317 -5.44 9.33 -1.56
CA ARG A 317 -6.80 9.91 -1.58
C ARG A 317 -6.90 11.19 -0.76
N TYR A 318 -6.29 11.24 0.43
CA TYR A 318 -6.25 12.46 1.24
C TYR A 318 -5.40 13.54 0.58
N GLU A 319 -4.29 13.15 -0.06
CA GLU A 319 -3.39 14.08 -0.74
C GLU A 319 -4.04 14.79 -1.94
N VAL A 320 -4.92 14.10 -2.69
CA VAL A 320 -5.66 14.68 -3.82
C VAL A 320 -6.55 15.86 -3.41
N ILE A 321 -6.98 15.93 -2.13
CA ILE A 321 -7.77 17.06 -1.61
C ILE A 321 -7.01 18.38 -1.77
N PHE A 322 -5.68 18.32 -1.71
CA PHE A 322 -4.80 19.48 -1.85
C PHE A 322 -4.43 19.80 -3.30
N GLU A 323 -4.97 19.07 -4.29
CA GLU A 323 -4.69 19.24 -5.72
C GLU A 323 -5.94 19.69 -6.51
N PRO A 324 -6.43 20.92 -6.31
CA PRO A 324 -7.72 21.38 -6.86
C PRO A 324 -7.74 21.47 -8.40
N THR A 325 -6.56 21.51 -9.04
CA THR A 325 -6.42 21.62 -10.50
C THR A 325 -6.57 20.29 -11.23
N THR A 326 -6.67 19.17 -10.51
CA THR A 326 -6.75 17.84 -11.12
C THR A 326 -8.20 17.47 -11.46
N SER A 327 -8.40 16.76 -12.58
CA SER A 327 -9.73 16.23 -12.92
C SER A 327 -10.27 15.27 -11.87
N MET A 328 -9.38 14.63 -11.12
CA MET A 328 -9.74 13.74 -10.02
C MET A 328 -10.41 14.48 -8.86
N PHE A 329 -10.00 15.72 -8.57
CA PHE A 329 -10.67 16.58 -7.60
C PHE A 329 -12.11 16.94 -8.05
N THR A 330 -12.28 17.20 -9.35
CA THR A 330 -13.60 17.55 -9.93
C THR A 330 -14.59 16.38 -9.84
N HIS A 331 -14.12 15.15 -10.09
CA HIS A 331 -14.92 13.92 -10.05
C HIS A 331 -14.70 13.12 -8.77
N ARG A 332 -14.37 13.79 -7.65
CA ARG A 332 -14.01 13.12 -6.40
C ARG A 332 -15.06 12.13 -5.92
N GLY A 333 -16.34 12.49 -5.99
CA GLY A 333 -17.43 11.62 -5.54
C GLY A 333 -17.51 10.29 -6.30
N ASP A 334 -17.21 10.31 -7.60
CA ASP A 334 -17.20 9.10 -8.43
C ASP A 334 -15.98 8.24 -8.12
N HIS A 335 -14.82 8.86 -7.92
CA HIS A 335 -13.60 8.15 -7.50
C HIS A 335 -13.73 7.56 -6.10
N ASP A 336 -14.34 8.27 -5.15
CA ASP A 336 -14.60 7.78 -3.79
C ASP A 336 -15.48 6.52 -3.79
N ARG A 337 -16.45 6.43 -4.71
CA ARG A 337 -17.25 5.21 -4.91
C ARG A 337 -16.41 4.06 -5.42
N ILE A 338 -15.56 4.30 -6.42
CA ILE A 338 -14.65 3.27 -6.96
C ILE A 338 -13.73 2.75 -5.85
N PHE A 339 -13.20 3.64 -5.00
CA PHE A 339 -12.36 3.22 -3.87
C PHE A 339 -13.11 2.36 -2.87
N GLN A 340 -14.33 2.74 -2.51
CA GLN A 340 -15.16 1.94 -1.61
C GLN A 340 -15.46 0.55 -2.18
N SER A 341 -15.75 0.45 -3.49
CA SER A 341 -15.95 -0.84 -4.14
C SER A 341 -14.68 -1.69 -4.15
N VAL A 342 -13.52 -1.11 -4.44
CA VAL A 342 -12.22 -1.81 -4.36
C VAL A 342 -11.90 -2.27 -2.93
N GLU A 343 -12.24 -1.48 -1.92
CA GLU A 343 -12.07 -1.83 -0.51
C GLU A 343 -12.98 -3.02 -0.12
N ARG A 344 -14.27 -2.96 -0.47
CA ARG A 344 -15.22 -4.08 -0.24
C ARG A 344 -14.81 -5.34 -0.98
N LEU A 345 -14.42 -5.21 -2.25
CA LEU A 345 -13.87 -6.30 -3.06
C LEU A 345 -12.72 -6.99 -2.33
N THR A 346 -11.85 -6.22 -1.68
CA THR A 346 -10.74 -6.76 -0.89
C THR A 346 -11.19 -7.54 0.34
N GLN A 347 -12.22 -7.04 1.03
CA GLN A 347 -12.81 -7.75 2.17
C GLN A 347 -13.36 -9.12 1.72
N HIS A 348 -14.07 -9.15 0.59
CA HIS A 348 -14.58 -10.40 0.02
C HIS A 348 -13.46 -11.34 -0.45
N LEU A 349 -12.36 -10.81 -1.00
CA LEU A 349 -11.19 -11.62 -1.35
C LEU A 349 -10.52 -12.29 -0.13
N GLY A 350 -10.50 -11.60 1.02
CA GLY A 350 -10.01 -12.19 2.26
C GLY A 350 -10.83 -13.41 2.68
N GLY A 351 -12.16 -13.31 2.58
CA GLY A 351 -13.09 -14.43 2.81
C GLY A 351 -12.88 -15.56 1.80
N LEU A 352 -12.82 -15.20 0.51
CA LEU A 352 -12.62 -16.15 -0.58
C LEU A 352 -11.32 -16.97 -0.43
N LYS A 353 -10.22 -16.29 -0.10
CA LYS A 353 -8.94 -16.95 0.21
C LYS A 353 -9.09 -17.95 1.36
N SER A 354 -9.72 -17.53 2.46
CA SER A 354 -9.91 -18.39 3.62
C SER A 354 -10.75 -19.63 3.29
N SER A 355 -11.81 -19.47 2.48
CA SER A 355 -12.65 -20.59 2.06
C SER A 355 -11.89 -21.59 1.19
N ILE A 356 -11.02 -21.13 0.27
CA ILE A 356 -10.19 -22.02 -0.56
C ILE A 356 -9.26 -22.85 0.32
N PHE A 357 -8.58 -22.20 1.27
CA PHE A 357 -7.64 -22.90 2.14
C PHE A 357 -8.36 -24.00 2.95
N GLN A 358 -9.57 -23.71 3.43
CA GLN A 358 -10.38 -24.68 4.15
C GLN A 358 -10.87 -25.82 3.24
N ILE A 359 -11.29 -25.51 2.00
CA ILE A 359 -11.70 -26.52 1.02
C ILE A 359 -10.53 -27.45 0.67
N ASP A 360 -9.34 -26.88 0.40
CA ASP A 360 -8.15 -27.65 0.05
C ASP A 360 -7.66 -28.51 1.22
N ASP A 361 -7.63 -27.97 2.44
CA ASP A 361 -7.30 -28.74 3.66
C ASP A 361 -8.28 -29.91 3.88
N ARG A 362 -9.58 -29.66 3.66
CA ARG A 362 -10.61 -30.70 3.80
C ARG A 362 -10.46 -31.78 2.75
N LEU A 363 -10.27 -31.40 1.49
CA LEU A 363 -10.05 -32.33 0.38
C LEU A 363 -8.77 -33.16 0.57
N ALA A 364 -7.73 -32.58 1.17
CA ALA A 364 -6.50 -33.28 1.52
C ALA A 364 -6.69 -34.26 2.70
N SER A 365 -7.53 -33.89 3.68
CA SER A 365 -7.78 -34.69 4.89
C SER A 365 -8.73 -35.87 4.66
N ASP A 366 -9.75 -35.70 3.81
CA ASP A 366 -10.76 -36.72 3.50
C ASP A 366 -11.01 -36.82 1.99
N PRO A 367 -10.17 -37.57 1.25
CA PRO A 367 -10.35 -37.78 -0.18
C PRO A 367 -11.60 -38.62 -0.51
N SER A 368 -12.28 -39.19 0.50
CA SER A 368 -13.50 -39.97 0.31
C SER A 368 -14.78 -39.12 0.32
N ASN A 369 -14.68 -37.80 0.55
CA ASN A 369 -15.81 -36.89 0.45
C ASN A 369 -16.24 -36.68 -1.02
N THR A 370 -16.97 -37.68 -1.54
CA THR A 370 -17.51 -37.68 -2.90
C THR A 370 -18.57 -36.60 -3.13
N ALA A 371 -19.19 -36.05 -2.08
CA ALA A 371 -20.18 -34.99 -2.20
C ALA A 371 -19.52 -33.65 -2.52
N LEU A 372 -18.40 -33.34 -1.85
CA LEU A 372 -17.62 -32.13 -2.10
C LEU A 372 -17.01 -32.13 -3.50
N SER A 373 -16.42 -33.24 -3.93
CA SER A 373 -15.86 -33.35 -5.29
C SER A 373 -16.93 -33.27 -6.37
N ASP A 374 -18.06 -33.98 -6.22
CA ASP A 374 -19.19 -33.93 -7.16
C ASP A 374 -19.82 -32.52 -7.23
N PHE A 375 -19.86 -31.78 -6.10
CA PHE A 375 -20.25 -30.37 -6.11
C PHE A 375 -19.28 -29.54 -6.97
N MET A 376 -17.98 -29.64 -6.69
CA MET A 376 -16.95 -28.84 -7.37
C MET A 376 -16.92 -29.15 -8.87
N ASP A 377 -17.08 -30.41 -9.26
CA ASP A 377 -17.15 -30.83 -10.67
C ASP A 377 -18.38 -30.28 -11.38
N LYS A 378 -19.54 -30.24 -10.70
CA LYS A 378 -20.77 -29.67 -11.27
C LYS A 378 -20.72 -28.15 -11.39
N MET A 379 -20.19 -27.45 -10.38
CA MET A 379 -20.07 -25.99 -10.37
C MET A 379 -18.88 -25.46 -11.17
N ALA A 380 -17.95 -26.33 -11.54
CA ALA A 380 -16.74 -25.96 -12.24
C ALA A 380 -16.98 -25.10 -13.50
N PRO A 381 -17.89 -25.46 -14.43
CA PRO A 381 -18.05 -24.72 -15.68
C PRO A 381 -18.55 -23.29 -15.45
N SER A 382 -19.58 -23.10 -14.61
CA SER A 382 -20.12 -21.78 -14.28
C SER A 382 -19.10 -20.91 -13.54
N LEU A 383 -18.34 -21.50 -12.61
CA LEU A 383 -17.28 -20.81 -11.89
C LEU A 383 -16.16 -20.33 -12.82
N ARG A 384 -15.72 -21.15 -13.79
CA ARG A 384 -14.74 -20.76 -14.83
C ARG A 384 -15.24 -19.57 -15.64
N ARG A 385 -16.49 -19.61 -16.07
CA ARG A 385 -17.11 -18.56 -16.87
C ARG A 385 -17.15 -17.25 -16.09
N LEU A 386 -17.55 -17.29 -14.82
CA LEU A 386 -17.55 -16.14 -13.93
C LEU A 386 -16.15 -15.55 -13.77
N ILE A 387 -15.18 -16.37 -13.34
CA ILE A 387 -13.78 -15.96 -13.14
C ILE A 387 -13.18 -15.34 -14.41
N THR A 388 -13.42 -15.95 -15.57
CA THR A 388 -12.89 -15.46 -16.85
C THR A 388 -13.50 -14.11 -17.23
N THR A 389 -14.81 -13.94 -17.02
CA THR A 389 -15.51 -12.68 -17.29
C THR A 389 -15.04 -11.58 -16.35
N THR A 390 -14.89 -11.86 -15.05
CA THR A 390 -14.33 -10.94 -14.05
C THR A 390 -12.90 -10.54 -14.41
N LYS A 391 -12.06 -11.47 -14.86
CA LYS A 391 -10.70 -11.17 -15.33
C LYS A 391 -10.68 -10.23 -16.53
N GLN A 392 -11.59 -10.42 -17.48
CA GLN A 392 -11.74 -9.53 -18.64
C GLN A 392 -12.22 -8.13 -18.20
N ALA A 393 -13.15 -8.06 -17.24
CA ALA A 393 -13.60 -6.83 -16.59
C ALA A 393 -12.46 -6.04 -15.97
N LEU A 394 -11.67 -6.68 -15.11
CA LEU A 394 -10.52 -6.04 -14.45
C LEU A 394 -9.46 -5.60 -15.46
N ALA A 395 -9.21 -6.37 -16.51
CA ALA A 395 -8.24 -6.03 -17.54
C ALA A 395 -8.66 -4.78 -18.35
N LEU A 396 -9.95 -4.68 -18.68
CA LEU A 396 -10.48 -3.52 -19.40
C LEU A 396 -10.53 -2.29 -18.51
N LEU A 397 -11.00 -2.40 -17.27
CA LEU A 397 -10.97 -1.31 -16.28
C LEU A 397 -9.55 -0.76 -16.12
N ARG A 398 -8.56 -1.64 -15.98
CA ARG A 398 -7.15 -1.23 -15.93
C ARG A 398 -6.74 -0.44 -17.17
N HIS A 399 -7.10 -0.91 -18.36
CA HIS A 399 -6.81 -0.19 -19.60
C HIS A 399 -7.46 1.19 -19.62
N VAL A 400 -8.66 1.37 -19.05
CA VAL A 400 -9.29 2.69 -18.90
C VAL A 400 -8.43 3.62 -18.04
N PHE A 401 -7.94 3.13 -16.90
CA PHE A 401 -7.06 3.91 -16.02
C PHE A 401 -5.70 4.22 -16.65
N ASP A 402 -5.13 3.29 -17.41
CA ASP A 402 -3.83 3.46 -18.08
C ASP A 402 -3.93 4.37 -19.33
N SER A 403 -5.06 4.37 -20.05
CA SER A 403 -5.22 5.06 -21.34
C SER A 403 -5.57 6.55 -21.24
N HIS A 404 -5.77 7.09 -20.03
CA HIS A 404 -6.14 8.49 -19.82
C HIS A 404 -4.95 9.46 -19.97
N ASN A 405 -4.23 9.38 -21.08
CA ASN A 405 -3.23 10.36 -21.49
C ASN A 405 -3.96 11.52 -22.22
N PRO A 406 -3.92 12.77 -21.73
CA PRO A 406 -4.81 13.85 -22.17
C PRO A 406 -4.69 14.26 -23.64
N ALA A 407 -3.64 13.82 -24.36
CA ALA A 407 -3.34 14.30 -25.71
C ALA A 407 -4.17 13.66 -26.85
N GLY A 408 -5.04 12.66 -26.60
CA GLY A 408 -5.77 11.95 -27.67
C GLY A 408 -7.15 11.39 -27.31
N ALA A 409 -7.81 11.92 -26.28
CA ALA A 409 -8.81 11.19 -25.49
C ALA A 409 -10.24 11.08 -26.06
N SER A 410 -10.67 11.91 -27.03
CA SER A 410 -12.10 12.01 -27.36
C SER A 410 -12.67 10.78 -28.07
N THR A 411 -11.95 10.20 -29.03
CA THR A 411 -12.41 9.03 -29.78
C THR A 411 -12.29 7.72 -28.98
N SER A 412 -11.33 7.66 -28.05
CA SER A 412 -11.10 6.50 -27.19
C SER A 412 -12.18 6.34 -26.11
N ALA A 413 -12.67 7.45 -25.55
CA ALA A 413 -13.63 7.42 -24.45
C ALA A 413 -14.98 6.78 -24.84
N ALA A 414 -15.53 7.12 -26.01
CA ALA A 414 -16.80 6.56 -26.46
C ALA A 414 -16.71 5.04 -26.71
N TYR A 415 -15.60 4.60 -27.31
CA TYR A 415 -15.33 3.16 -27.51
C TYR A 415 -15.20 2.45 -26.17
N ILE A 416 -14.41 3.00 -25.23
CA ILE A 416 -14.24 2.44 -23.89
C ILE A 416 -15.58 2.29 -23.18
N VAL A 417 -16.41 3.34 -23.16
CA VAL A 417 -17.74 3.29 -22.50
C VAL A 417 -18.61 2.19 -23.11
N SER A 418 -18.62 2.06 -24.44
CA SER A 418 -19.39 1.01 -25.12
C SER A 418 -18.92 -0.40 -24.76
N VAL A 419 -17.60 -0.62 -24.73
CA VAL A 419 -16.99 -1.91 -24.41
C VAL A 419 -17.22 -2.26 -22.93
N THR A 420 -17.10 -1.28 -22.03
CA THR A 420 -17.40 -1.48 -20.61
C THR A 420 -18.88 -1.83 -20.41
N GLY A 421 -19.81 -1.21 -21.14
CA GLY A 421 -21.23 -1.53 -21.07
C GLY A 421 -21.54 -2.99 -21.40
N VAL A 422 -21.03 -3.48 -22.54
CA VAL A 422 -21.19 -4.89 -22.97
C VAL A 422 -20.63 -5.87 -21.95
N LEU A 423 -19.53 -5.51 -21.31
CA LEU A 423 -18.86 -6.34 -20.34
C LEU A 423 -19.57 -6.40 -18.99
N VAL A 424 -20.15 -5.28 -18.54
CA VAL A 424 -21.02 -5.24 -17.36
C VAL A 424 -22.25 -6.13 -17.59
N GLU A 425 -22.85 -6.07 -18.77
CA GLU A 425 -23.97 -6.94 -19.12
C GLU A 425 -23.54 -8.42 -19.16
N SER A 426 -22.38 -8.71 -19.75
CA SER A 426 -21.82 -10.07 -19.78
C SER A 426 -21.52 -10.61 -18.38
N LEU A 427 -21.00 -9.77 -17.49
CA LEU A 427 -20.74 -10.13 -16.10
C LEU A 427 -22.04 -10.37 -15.33
N ALA A 428 -23.05 -9.52 -15.51
CA ALA A 428 -24.36 -9.70 -14.90
C ALA A 428 -25.03 -11.01 -15.32
N VAL A 429 -24.93 -11.36 -16.61
CA VAL A 429 -25.42 -12.66 -17.13
C VAL A 429 -24.64 -13.80 -16.50
N ALA A 430 -23.30 -13.73 -16.47
CA ALA A 430 -22.47 -14.78 -15.86
C ALA A 430 -22.77 -14.98 -14.37
N VAL A 431 -23.00 -13.90 -13.62
CA VAL A 431 -23.41 -13.97 -12.20
C VAL A 431 -24.79 -14.62 -12.07
N SER A 432 -25.77 -14.23 -12.88
CA SER A 432 -27.12 -14.80 -12.84
C SER A 432 -27.13 -16.30 -13.13
N GLU A 433 -26.42 -16.73 -14.18
CA GLU A 433 -26.28 -18.14 -14.54
C GLU A 433 -25.57 -18.93 -13.41
N PHE A 434 -24.52 -18.37 -12.82
CA PHE A 434 -23.82 -18.99 -11.69
C PHE A 434 -24.73 -19.12 -10.46
N GLU A 435 -25.52 -18.10 -10.13
CA GLU A 435 -26.48 -18.18 -9.02
C GLU A 435 -27.58 -19.23 -9.26
N GLU A 436 -28.07 -19.37 -10.50
CA GLU A 436 -29.05 -20.40 -10.87
C GLU A 436 -28.46 -21.81 -10.78
N GLU A 437 -27.26 -22.03 -11.31
CA GLU A 437 -26.56 -23.31 -11.25
C GLU A 437 -26.22 -23.69 -9.81
N MET A 438 -25.72 -22.74 -9.01
CA MET A 438 -25.45 -22.91 -7.59
C MET A 438 -26.71 -23.37 -6.84
N LYS A 439 -27.87 -22.76 -7.09
CA LYS A 439 -29.14 -23.18 -6.46
C LYS A 439 -29.51 -24.60 -6.89
N GLY A 440 -29.36 -24.94 -8.17
CA GLY A 440 -29.66 -26.27 -8.69
C GLY A 440 -28.79 -27.36 -8.05
N VAL A 441 -27.47 -27.14 -8.00
CA VAL A 441 -26.52 -28.07 -7.38
C VAL A 441 -26.78 -28.19 -5.87
N LEU A 442 -27.04 -27.07 -5.19
CA LEU A 442 -27.30 -27.05 -3.75
C LEU A 442 -28.56 -27.85 -3.40
N VAL A 443 -29.65 -27.72 -4.15
CA VAL A 443 -30.87 -28.52 -3.95
C VAL A 443 -30.60 -30.02 -4.15
N GLY A 444 -29.80 -30.39 -5.13
CA GLY A 444 -29.45 -31.79 -5.39
C GLY A 444 -28.55 -32.42 -4.32
N ILE A 445 -27.78 -31.62 -3.59
CA ILE A 445 -26.84 -32.08 -2.55
C ILE A 445 -27.41 -31.87 -1.14
N TYR A 446 -28.47 -31.08 -0.98
CA TYR A 446 -29.12 -30.81 0.30
C TYR A 446 -29.60 -32.07 1.03
N GLU A 447 -29.86 -33.17 0.33
CA GLU A 447 -30.23 -34.44 0.99
C GLU A 447 -29.04 -35.16 1.65
N LYS A 448 -27.80 -34.76 1.34
CA LYS A 448 -26.55 -35.35 1.83
C LYS A 448 -25.82 -34.41 2.79
N VAL A 449 -26.57 -33.76 3.69
CA VAL A 449 -26.08 -32.68 4.56
C VAL A 449 -24.83 -33.10 5.36
N GLU A 450 -23.69 -32.54 4.98
CA GLU A 450 -22.45 -32.54 5.77
C GLU A 450 -22.04 -31.08 6.06
N GLU A 451 -21.32 -30.86 7.16
CA GLU A 451 -20.83 -29.53 7.56
C GLU A 451 -19.98 -28.86 6.47
N ASP A 452 -19.32 -29.66 5.62
CA ASP A 452 -18.46 -29.20 4.53
C ASP A 452 -19.24 -28.43 3.45
N LEU A 453 -20.55 -28.64 3.30
CA LEU A 453 -21.39 -27.91 2.34
C LEU A 453 -21.47 -26.40 2.66
N PHE A 454 -21.39 -26.03 3.93
CA PHE A 454 -21.42 -24.62 4.34
C PHE A 454 -20.16 -23.88 3.87
N LEU A 455 -18.99 -24.53 3.89
CA LEU A 455 -17.74 -23.93 3.43
C LEU A 455 -17.81 -23.56 1.95
N VAL A 456 -18.37 -24.46 1.16
CA VAL A 456 -18.53 -24.26 -0.29
C VAL A 456 -19.58 -23.21 -0.60
N PHE A 457 -20.68 -23.17 0.17
CA PHE A 457 -21.66 -22.11 0.06
C PHE A 457 -21.04 -20.73 0.33
N PHE A 458 -20.23 -20.59 1.39
CA PHE A 458 -19.51 -19.35 1.66
C PHE A 458 -18.54 -18.97 0.55
N PHE A 459 -17.83 -19.94 -0.02
CA PHE A 459 -16.97 -19.72 -1.18
C PHE A 459 -17.76 -19.18 -2.39
N CYS A 460 -18.85 -19.84 -2.78
CA CYS A 460 -19.68 -19.43 -3.91
C CYS A 460 -20.34 -18.07 -3.67
N TYR A 461 -20.83 -17.82 -2.45
CA TYR A 461 -21.38 -16.53 -2.07
C TYR A 461 -20.32 -15.42 -2.17
N ALA A 462 -19.10 -15.66 -1.67
CA ALA A 462 -18.01 -14.70 -1.78
C ALA A 462 -17.67 -14.39 -3.24
N MET A 463 -17.65 -15.40 -4.12
CA MET A 463 -17.43 -15.21 -5.57
C MET A 463 -18.52 -14.36 -6.24
N VAL A 464 -19.77 -14.52 -5.82
CA VAL A 464 -20.91 -13.73 -6.32
C VAL A 464 -20.79 -12.27 -5.87
N GLU A 465 -20.54 -12.04 -4.59
CA GLU A 465 -20.39 -10.67 -4.04
C GLU A 465 -19.19 -9.95 -4.66
N VAL A 466 -18.06 -10.66 -4.83
CA VAL A 466 -16.88 -10.19 -5.57
C VAL A 466 -17.20 -9.76 -7.00
N SER A 467 -18.16 -10.41 -7.65
CA SER A 467 -18.52 -10.12 -9.05
C SER A 467 -19.60 -9.03 -9.17
N LYS A 468 -20.33 -8.76 -8.09
CA LYS A 468 -21.32 -7.68 -8.00
C LYS A 468 -20.66 -6.33 -7.71
N GLU A 469 -19.62 -6.33 -6.87
CA GLU A 469 -18.73 -5.17 -6.64
C GLU A 469 -17.82 -4.91 -7.84
#